data_AF-A0A6I3G4J5-F1
#
_entry.id   AF-A0A6I3G4J5-F1
#
_cell.length_a   1.000
_cell.length_b   1.000
_cell.length_c   1.000
_cell.angle_alpha   90.00
_cell.angle_beta   90.00
_cell.angle_gamma   90.00
#
_symmetry.space_group_name_H-M   'P 1'
#
loop_
_entity.id
_entity.type
_entity.pdbx_description
1 polymer ?
#
loop_
_entity_poly.entity_id
_entity_poly.type
_entity_poly.pdbx_seq_one_letter_code
_entity_poly.pdbx_strand_id
1 'polypeptide(L)'
;MMDKAPLVSVVICTYNGEKYLRAQLETILQQTRVPSEIILSDDGSSDGTLALARTVLGGRSDLSVVVTTRDAPLGPAGNFSSALGLATSPLIALADQDDLWHPKKLERLGQVLEQDETALLVHSDAALVNESGQRMDSLSHALAMTRSERRAL
;
A
#
# COMPACT_ATOMS: atom_id res chain seq x y z
N MET A 1 -27.87 13.06 4.62
CA MET A 1 -26.79 12.61 5.51
C MET A 1 -25.51 12.76 4.71
N MET A 2 -24.44 13.33 5.26
CA MET A 2 -23.15 13.30 4.54
C MET A 2 -22.70 11.85 4.56
N ASP A 3 -22.79 11.17 3.42
CA ASP A 3 -22.27 9.82 3.28
C ASP A 3 -20.77 9.89 3.58
N LYS A 4 -20.39 9.27 4.69
CA LYS A 4 -19.00 9.24 5.14
C LYS A 4 -18.19 8.51 4.06
N ALA A 5 -17.08 9.10 3.63
CA ALA A 5 -16.19 8.49 2.64
C ALA A 5 -15.92 7.01 3.01
N PRO A 6 -15.96 6.07 2.04
CA PRO A 6 -15.74 4.65 2.28
C PRO A 6 -14.50 4.34 3.12
N LEU A 7 -14.54 3.28 3.90
CA LEU A 7 -13.38 2.82 4.64
C LEU A 7 -12.31 2.25 3.70
N VAL A 8 -11.05 2.27 4.13
CA VAL A 8 -9.89 1.81 3.33
C VAL A 8 -9.08 0.79 4.13
N SER A 9 -8.88 -0.39 3.54
CA SER A 9 -7.93 -1.39 3.99
C SER A 9 -6.64 -1.23 3.20
N VAL A 10 -5.52 -1.03 3.88
CA VAL A 10 -4.20 -1.09 3.26
C VAL A 10 -3.62 -2.48 3.44
N VAL A 11 -3.34 -3.16 2.33
CA VAL A 11 -2.72 -4.49 2.32
C VAL A 11 -1.26 -4.31 1.91
N ILE A 12 -0.35 -4.57 2.84
CA ILE A 12 1.09 -4.48 2.62
C ILE A 12 1.72 -5.87 2.71
N CYS A 13 2.50 -6.23 1.70
CA CYS A 13 3.21 -7.50 1.65
C CYS A 13 4.70 -7.29 1.86
N THR A 14 5.31 -8.13 2.71
CA THR A 14 6.72 -8.01 3.08
C THR A 14 7.51 -9.30 2.85
N TYR A 15 8.81 -9.16 2.55
CA TYR A 15 9.81 -10.23 2.58
C TYR A 15 11.20 -9.59 2.70
N ASN A 16 11.88 -9.81 3.83
CA ASN A 16 13.16 -9.20 4.19
C ASN A 16 13.21 -7.68 3.91
N GLY A 17 12.21 -6.97 4.41
CA GLY A 17 11.95 -5.54 4.17
C GLY A 17 12.45 -4.59 5.24
N GLU A 18 13.23 -5.04 6.22
CA GLU A 18 13.60 -4.26 7.41
C GLU A 18 14.14 -2.86 7.05
N LYS A 19 14.92 -2.77 5.97
CA LYS A 19 15.56 -1.53 5.50
C LYS A 19 14.56 -0.41 5.17
N TYR A 20 13.41 -0.73 4.59
CA TYR A 20 12.50 0.29 4.01
C TYR A 20 11.12 0.33 4.68
N LEU A 21 10.70 -0.77 5.31
CA LEU A 21 9.34 -0.93 5.83
C LEU A 21 8.91 0.18 6.79
N ARG A 22 9.82 0.67 7.64
CA ARG A 22 9.52 1.76 8.59
C ARG A 22 9.02 3.01 7.87
N ALA A 23 9.78 3.48 6.88
CA ALA A 23 9.45 4.71 6.17
C ALA A 23 8.12 4.55 5.43
N GLN A 24 7.90 3.39 4.80
CA GLN A 24 6.65 3.11 4.11
C GLN A 24 5.44 3.11 5.08
N LEU A 25 5.51 2.38 6.19
CA LEU A 25 4.45 2.37 7.20
C LEU A 25 4.17 3.77 7.75
N GLU A 26 5.20 4.58 7.97
CA GLU A 26 5.06 5.97 8.41
C GLU A 26 4.28 6.80 7.37
N THR A 27 4.55 6.66 6.06
CA THR A 27 3.78 7.38 5.02
C THR A 27 2.33 6.92 4.89
N ILE A 28 2.05 5.63 5.16
CA ILE A 28 0.69 5.08 5.20
C ILE A 28 -0.08 5.64 6.40
N LEU A 29 0.55 5.68 7.58
CA LEU A 29 -0.07 6.19 8.82
C LEU A 29 -0.30 7.72 8.77
N GLN A 30 0.45 8.45 7.94
CA GLN A 30 0.34 9.90 7.77
C GLN A 30 -0.56 10.33 6.61
N GLN A 31 -1.31 9.41 6.00
CA GLN A 31 -2.27 9.76 4.94
C GLN A 31 -3.35 10.72 5.47
N THR A 32 -3.74 11.71 4.66
CA THR A 32 -4.83 12.65 4.99
C THR A 32 -6.17 11.92 5.19
N ARG A 33 -6.39 10.86 4.41
CA ARG A 33 -7.41 9.85 4.65
C ARG A 33 -6.74 8.67 5.36
N VAL A 34 -6.83 8.64 6.68
CA VAL A 34 -6.27 7.57 7.51
C VAL A 34 -6.96 6.24 7.16
N PRO A 35 -6.20 5.14 6.92
CA PRO A 35 -6.81 3.83 6.69
C PRO A 35 -7.51 3.35 7.96
N SER A 36 -8.61 2.62 7.79
CA SER A 36 -9.31 1.97 8.91
C SER A 36 -8.66 0.66 9.33
N GLU A 37 -7.95 0.04 8.40
CA GLU A 37 -7.34 -1.27 8.57
C GLU A 37 -5.99 -1.33 7.85
N ILE A 38 -4.98 -1.90 8.50
CA ILE A 38 -3.71 -2.31 7.88
C ILE A 38 -3.56 -3.81 8.05
N ILE A 39 -3.40 -4.51 6.92
CA ILE A 39 -3.06 -5.93 6.87
C ILE A 39 -1.63 -6.03 6.38
N LEU A 40 -0.72 -6.42 7.26
CA LEU A 40 0.64 -6.73 6.91
C LEU A 40 0.80 -8.25 6.82
N SER A 41 1.10 -8.73 5.62
CA SER A 41 1.36 -10.15 5.37
C SER A 41 2.82 -10.36 4.99
N ASP A 42 3.55 -11.02 5.87
CA ASP A 42 4.95 -11.33 5.70
C ASP A 42 5.15 -12.71 5.07
N ASP A 43 6.01 -12.80 4.06
CA ASP A 43 6.25 -14.01 3.27
C ASP A 43 7.36 -14.89 3.84
N GLY A 44 7.59 -14.85 5.16
CA GLY A 44 8.63 -15.61 5.84
C GLY A 44 9.96 -14.87 5.92
N SER A 45 9.93 -13.61 6.34
CA SER A 45 11.15 -12.81 6.57
C SER A 45 12.04 -13.43 7.64
N SER A 46 13.34 -13.33 7.40
CA SER A 46 14.41 -13.81 8.30
C SER A 46 15.16 -12.67 9.02
N ASP A 47 14.87 -11.42 8.64
CA ASP A 47 15.43 -10.21 9.22
C ASP A 47 14.48 -9.57 10.27
N GLY A 48 14.73 -8.32 10.66
CA GLY A 48 13.92 -7.60 11.64
C GLY A 48 12.53 -7.16 11.16
N THR A 49 12.10 -7.50 9.94
CA THR A 49 10.84 -7.03 9.31
C THR A 49 9.62 -7.18 10.24
N LEU A 50 9.39 -8.37 10.78
CA LEU A 50 8.23 -8.64 11.63
C LEU A 50 8.28 -7.90 12.97
N ALA A 51 9.46 -7.82 13.59
CA ALA A 51 9.64 -7.12 14.85
C ALA A 51 9.39 -5.61 14.65
N LEU A 52 9.89 -5.05 13.55
CA LEU A 52 9.68 -3.66 13.15
C LEU A 52 8.19 -3.40 12.91
N ALA A 53 7.51 -4.23 12.12
CA ALA A 53 6.08 -4.10 11.83
C ALA A 53 5.24 -4.05 13.11
N ARG A 54 5.46 -5.00 14.03
CA ARG A 54 4.74 -5.07 15.31
C ARG A 54 5.01 -3.86 16.19
N THR A 55 6.23 -3.32 16.15
CA THR A 55 6.60 -2.12 16.91
C THR A 55 5.92 -0.87 16.36
N VAL A 56 5.89 -0.70 15.04
CA VAL A 56 5.33 0.50 14.38
C VAL A 56 3.80 0.51 14.45
N LEU A 57 3.17 -0.66 14.30
CA LEU A 57 1.71 -0.79 14.23
C LEU A 57 1.05 -1.12 15.58
N GLY A 58 1.81 -1.59 16.57
CA GLY A 58 1.30 -2.04 17.86
C GLY A 58 0.75 -0.89 18.74
N GLY A 59 -0.26 -1.21 19.56
CA GLY A 59 -0.78 -0.31 20.60
C GLY A 59 -1.71 0.80 20.09
N ARG A 60 -2.09 0.77 18.81
CA ARG A 60 -3.02 1.73 18.21
C ARG A 60 -4.47 1.32 18.46
N SER A 61 -5.27 2.20 19.06
CA SER A 61 -6.71 1.99 19.27
C SER A 61 -7.57 2.55 18.15
N ASP A 62 -6.99 3.39 17.29
CA ASP A 62 -7.62 4.09 16.18
C ASP A 62 -7.53 3.33 14.84
N LEU A 63 -6.85 2.17 14.83
CA LEU A 63 -6.52 1.43 13.62
C LEU A 63 -6.67 -0.08 13.86
N SER A 64 -7.43 -0.77 13.00
CA SER A 64 -7.40 -2.24 12.97
C SER A 64 -6.10 -2.72 12.33
N VAL A 65 -5.37 -3.61 13.00
CA VAL A 65 -4.09 -4.13 12.52
C VAL A 65 -4.10 -5.65 12.54
N VAL A 66 -3.78 -6.25 11.38
CA VAL A 66 -3.54 -7.67 11.24
C VAL A 66 -2.11 -7.87 10.76
N VAL A 67 -1.32 -8.67 11.48
CA VAL A 67 0.05 -9.04 11.09
C VAL A 67 0.16 -10.54 10.99
N THR A 68 0.29 -11.06 9.77
CA THR A 68 0.47 -12.49 9.48
C THR A 68 1.87 -12.76 8.95
N THR A 69 2.33 -14.00 9.15
CA THR A 69 3.57 -14.52 8.54
C THR A 69 3.37 -15.98 8.16
N ARG A 70 4.31 -16.56 7.44
CA ARG A 70 4.31 -17.96 7.02
C ARG A 70 5.71 -18.54 6.98
N ASP A 71 5.81 -19.86 7.08
CA ASP A 71 7.11 -20.56 7.05
C ASP A 71 7.63 -20.79 5.61
N ALA A 72 6.72 -20.89 4.63
CA ALA A 72 7.05 -21.15 3.23
C ALA A 72 6.59 -19.97 2.34
N PRO A 73 7.52 -19.21 1.72
CA PRO A 73 7.19 -18.07 0.87
C PRO A 73 6.28 -18.46 -0.29
N LEU A 74 5.28 -17.63 -0.59
CA LEU A 74 4.40 -17.77 -1.76
C LEU A 74 4.84 -16.89 -2.94
N GLY A 75 5.85 -16.03 -2.73
CA GLY A 75 6.21 -14.96 -3.63
C GLY A 75 5.20 -13.80 -3.60
N PRO A 76 5.51 -12.66 -4.25
CA PRO A 76 4.73 -11.43 -4.09
C PRO A 76 3.24 -11.59 -4.44
N ALA A 77 2.92 -12.20 -5.59
CA ALA A 77 1.55 -12.37 -6.04
C ALA A 77 0.74 -13.31 -5.13
N GLY A 78 1.36 -14.40 -4.66
CA GLY A 78 0.71 -15.34 -3.73
C GLY A 78 0.50 -14.73 -2.36
N ASN A 79 1.46 -13.94 -1.88
CA ASN A 79 1.35 -13.22 -0.61
C ASN A 79 0.19 -12.22 -0.65
N PHE A 80 0.13 -11.36 -1.67
CA PHE A 80 -0.99 -10.42 -1.86
C PHE A 80 -2.33 -11.14 -1.98
N SER A 81 -2.41 -12.21 -2.79
CA SER A 81 -3.65 -12.97 -2.97
C SER A 81 -4.18 -13.52 -1.65
N SER A 82 -3.29 -14.01 -0.78
CA SER A 82 -3.70 -14.51 0.53
C SER A 82 -4.10 -13.41 1.51
N ALA A 83 -3.44 -12.24 1.43
CA ALA A 83 -3.69 -11.11 2.33
C ALA A 83 -4.98 -10.35 1.97
N LEU A 84 -5.33 -10.30 0.69
CA LEU A 84 -6.56 -9.67 0.19
C LEU A 84 -7.82 -10.25 0.86
N GLY A 85 -7.84 -11.55 1.16
CA GLY A 85 -8.97 -12.21 1.82
C GLY A 85 -9.20 -11.77 3.27
N LEU A 86 -8.26 -11.04 3.88
CA LEU A 86 -8.37 -10.51 5.23
C LEU A 86 -8.96 -9.10 5.26
N ALA A 87 -9.01 -8.40 4.11
CA ALA A 87 -9.48 -7.03 4.02
C ALA A 87 -10.99 -6.93 4.24
N THR A 88 -11.38 -6.00 5.12
CA THR A 88 -12.79 -5.81 5.52
C THR A 88 -13.40 -4.52 5.00
N SER A 89 -12.59 -3.58 4.51
CA SER A 89 -13.09 -2.29 4.02
C SER A 89 -13.56 -2.34 2.56
N PRO A 90 -14.48 -1.45 2.14
CA PRO A 90 -14.96 -1.40 0.76
C PRO A 90 -13.87 -1.05 -0.27
N LEU A 91 -12.87 -0.25 0.13
CA LEU A 91 -11.73 0.08 -0.72
C LEU A 91 -10.48 -0.63 -0.20
N ILE A 92 -9.69 -1.18 -1.13
CA ILE A 92 -8.42 -1.84 -0.82
C ILE A 92 -7.29 -1.12 -1.55
N ALA A 93 -6.24 -0.77 -0.82
CA ALA A 93 -5.00 -0.22 -1.37
C ALA A 93 -3.85 -1.20 -1.16
N LEU A 94 -3.23 -1.65 -2.26
CA LEU A 94 -2.05 -2.50 -2.23
C LEU A 94 -0.79 -1.64 -2.01
N ALA A 95 0.12 -2.12 -1.17
CA ALA A 95 1.36 -1.45 -0.82
C ALA A 95 2.53 -2.42 -0.86
N ASP A 96 3.59 -2.04 -1.56
CA ASP A 96 4.90 -2.69 -1.42
C ASP A 96 5.65 -2.11 -0.22
N GLN A 97 6.56 -2.91 0.35
CA GLN A 97 7.30 -2.59 1.57
C GLN A 97 8.37 -1.50 1.41
N ASP A 98 8.80 -1.24 0.18
CA ASP A 98 9.92 -0.38 -0.21
C ASP A 98 9.50 0.88 -0.99
N ASP A 99 8.19 1.16 -1.02
CA ASP A 99 7.62 2.39 -1.55
C ASP A 99 7.63 3.55 -0.54
N LEU A 100 7.28 4.74 -1.03
CA LEU A 100 6.88 5.89 -0.21
C LEU A 100 5.62 6.52 -0.80
N TRP A 101 4.59 6.70 0.03
CA TRP A 101 3.33 7.29 -0.44
C TRP A 101 3.30 8.81 -0.28
N HIS A 102 2.75 9.49 -1.29
CA HIS A 102 2.36 10.89 -1.14
C HIS A 102 1.25 11.03 -0.08
N PRO A 103 1.25 12.09 0.76
CA PRO A 103 0.32 12.21 1.89
C PRO A 103 -1.17 12.19 1.53
N LYS A 104 -1.52 12.51 0.27
CA LYS A 104 -2.91 12.58 -0.22
C LYS A 104 -3.30 11.44 -1.16
N LYS A 105 -2.52 10.34 -1.19
CA LYS A 105 -2.74 9.24 -2.15
C LYS A 105 -4.11 8.60 -1.95
N LEU A 106 -4.43 8.16 -0.73
CA LEU A 106 -5.71 7.50 -0.43
C LEU A 106 -6.92 8.42 -0.61
N GLU A 107 -6.77 9.69 -0.25
CA GLU A 107 -7.80 10.71 -0.46
C GLU A 107 -8.11 10.89 -1.95
N ARG A 108 -7.08 11.15 -2.78
CA ARG A 108 -7.26 11.41 -4.21
C ARG A 108 -7.77 10.21 -4.99
N LEU A 109 -7.18 9.04 -4.75
CA LEU A 109 -7.58 7.82 -5.45
C LEU A 109 -8.99 7.39 -5.05
N GLY A 110 -9.31 7.43 -3.75
CA GLY A 110 -10.65 7.10 -3.28
C GLY A 110 -11.73 8.04 -3.80
N GLN A 111 -11.44 9.35 -3.92
CA GLN A 111 -12.38 10.31 -4.53
C GLN A 111 -12.76 9.96 -5.97
N VAL A 112 -11.83 9.41 -6.76
CA VAL A 112 -12.12 8.98 -8.13
C VAL A 112 -13.11 7.82 -8.13
N LEU A 113 -12.89 6.81 -7.28
CA LEU A 113 -13.79 5.66 -7.14
C LEU A 113 -15.15 6.04 -6.56
N GLU A 114 -15.20 7.07 -5.71
CA GLU A 114 -16.45 7.61 -5.16
C GLU A 114 -17.28 8.38 -6.19
N GLN A 115 -16.62 8.98 -7.18
CA GLN A 115 -17.27 9.77 -8.23
C GLN A 115 -17.69 8.94 -9.44
N ASP A 116 -17.07 7.78 -9.64
CA ASP A 116 -17.37 6.86 -10.73
C ASP A 116 -17.66 5.45 -10.17
N GLU A 117 -18.94 5.14 -9.97
CA GLU A 117 -19.39 3.83 -9.49
C GLU A 117 -19.07 2.67 -10.46
N THR A 118 -18.67 2.97 -11.71
CA THR A 118 -18.24 1.96 -12.69
C THR A 118 -16.75 1.65 -12.61
N ALA A 119 -15.97 2.49 -11.93
CA ALA A 119 -14.53 2.28 -11.77
C ALA A 119 -14.24 1.16 -10.77
N LEU A 120 -13.59 0.10 -11.25
CA LEU A 120 -13.18 -1.04 -10.41
C LEU A 120 -11.76 -0.89 -9.84
N LEU A 121 -10.91 -0.09 -10.49
CA LEU A 121 -9.52 0.12 -10.13
C LEU A 121 -9.09 1.52 -10.53
N VAL A 122 -8.29 2.14 -9.67
CA VAL A 122 -7.63 3.41 -9.96
C VAL A 122 -6.16 3.28 -9.59
N HIS A 123 -5.29 3.85 -10.40
CA HIS A 123 -3.88 3.99 -10.10
C HIS A 123 -3.39 5.38 -10.52
N SER A 124 -2.22 5.76 -10.03
CA SER A 124 -1.53 6.96 -10.48
C SER A 124 -0.22 6.58 -11.17
N ASP A 125 0.43 7.55 -11.80
CA ASP A 125 1.87 7.44 -12.03
C ASP A 125 2.62 7.45 -10.68
N ALA A 126 3.90 7.10 -10.71
CA ALA A 126 4.79 7.15 -9.55
C ALA A 126 6.14 7.78 -9.93
N ALA A 127 6.79 8.42 -8.96
CA ALA A 127 8.17 8.87 -9.13
C ALA A 127 9.11 7.73 -8.76
N LEU A 128 10.03 7.37 -9.65
CA LEU A 128 11.10 6.45 -9.33
C LEU A 128 12.14 7.16 -8.47
N VAL A 129 12.57 6.49 -7.42
CA VAL A 129 13.63 6.96 -6.52
C VAL A 129 14.69 5.87 -6.38
N ASN A 130 15.94 6.27 -6.16
CA ASN A 130 17.00 5.34 -5.80
C ASN A 130 16.96 5.01 -4.29
N GLU A 131 17.88 4.17 -3.83
CA GLU A 131 17.98 3.77 -2.41
C GLU A 131 18.25 4.93 -1.43
N SER A 132 18.73 6.08 -1.92
CA SER A 132 18.93 7.30 -1.14
C SER A 132 17.71 8.23 -1.16
N GLY A 133 16.61 7.81 -1.79
CA GLY A 133 15.38 8.61 -1.97
C GLY A 133 15.50 9.70 -3.04
N GLN A 134 16.59 9.73 -3.82
CA GLN A 134 16.74 10.71 -4.90
C GLN A 134 15.89 10.30 -6.09
N ARG A 135 15.08 11.25 -6.58
CA ARG A 135 14.24 11.06 -7.75
C ARG A 135 15.08 10.80 -9.00
N MET A 136 14.69 9.77 -9.76
CA MET A 136 15.30 9.37 -11.02
C MET A 136 14.40 9.72 -12.20
N ASP A 137 13.19 9.16 -12.24
CA ASP A 137 12.27 9.28 -13.38
C ASP A 137 10.80 9.08 -12.94
N SER A 138 9.88 8.79 -13.86
CA SER A 138 8.54 8.28 -13.58
C SER A 138 8.40 6.80 -13.92
N LEU A 139 7.46 6.13 -13.23
CA LEU A 139 7.10 4.74 -13.48
C LEU A 139 6.55 4.55 -14.89
N SER A 140 5.72 5.49 -15.37
CA SER A 140 5.21 5.48 -16.73
C SER A 140 6.32 5.54 -17.80
N HIS A 141 7.45 6.17 -17.51
CA HIS A 141 8.59 6.17 -18.42
C HIS A 141 9.38 4.87 -18.33
N ALA A 142 9.65 4.37 -17.13
CA ALA A 142 10.41 3.14 -16.93
C ALA A 142 9.70 1.88 -17.45
N LEU A 143 8.37 1.83 -17.37
CA LEU A 143 7.56 0.75 -17.95
C LEU A 143 7.38 0.87 -19.47
N ALA A 144 8.07 1.82 -20.11
CA ALA A 144 8.01 2.07 -21.56
C ALA A 144 6.59 2.28 -22.09
N MET A 145 5.67 2.85 -21.31
CA MET A 145 4.31 3.14 -21.77
C MET A 145 4.38 4.00 -23.04
N THR A 146 3.68 3.55 -24.08
CA THR A 146 3.61 4.24 -25.35
C THR A 146 2.98 5.63 -25.17
N ARG A 147 3.25 6.54 -26.11
CA ARG A 147 2.61 7.87 -26.11
C ARG A 147 1.09 7.78 -26.26
N SER A 148 0.59 6.74 -26.94
CA SER A 148 -0.83 6.44 -27.07
C SER A 148 -1.45 6.06 -25.74
N GLU A 149 -0.82 5.17 -24.96
CA GLU A 149 -1.32 4.76 -23.65
C GLU A 149 -1.34 5.92 -22.66
N ARG A 150 -0.33 6.79 -22.68
CA ARG A 150 -0.30 8.00 -21.85
C ARG A 150 -1.36 9.05 -22.21
N ARG A 151 -1.87 9.04 -23.45
CA ARG A 151 -2.92 9.98 -23.90
C ARG A 151 -4.33 9.45 -23.63
N ALA A 152 -4.47 8.16 -23.34
CA ALA A 152 -5.74 7.53 -23.04
C ALA A 152 -6.08 7.54 -21.53
N LEU A 153 -5.10 7.92 -20.69
CA LEU A 153 -5.26 8.27 -19.27
C LEU A 153 -5.56 9.77 -19.12
#